data_AF-A0A8C8TBA3-F1
#
_entry.id   AF-A0A8C8TBA3-F1
#
_cell.length_a   1.000
_cell.length_b   1.000
_cell.length_c   1.000
_cell.angle_alpha   90.00
_cell.angle_beta   90.00
_cell.angle_gamma   90.00
#
_symmetry.space_group_name_H-M   'P 1'
#
loop_
_entity.id
_entity.type
_entity.pdbx_description
1 polymer ?
#
loop_
_entity_poly.entity_id
_entity_poly.type
_entity_poly.pdbx_seq_one_letter_code
_entity_poly.pdbx_strand_id
1 'polypeptide(L)'
;MVHLKAPYVSGFLAFREVPFLVELVQRLQEKEPGFMPQVLLVDGNGVLHQRGFGVACHLGVLTDLPCVGVAKKLLQVDGLENNSLHKEKIMLLQAGGDTFPLMGNSGTVLGMALKSHEHSTNPLYVSVGHRVSLEVAVRLTHHCCRFRIPEPIRQADIRSRDYIRRTLGHPGSPAQRQESLLPTEPSTTSPVSW
;
A
#
# COMPACT_ATOMS: atom_id res chain seq x y z
N MET A 1 17.34 -5.13 4.34
CA MET A 1 16.80 -4.61 3.07
C MET A 1 16.31 -5.80 2.27
N VAL A 2 15.16 -5.71 1.60
CA VAL A 2 14.64 -6.78 0.74
C VAL A 2 14.88 -6.44 -0.73
N HIS A 3 15.18 -7.45 -1.56
CA HIS A 3 15.44 -7.28 -2.99
C HIS A 3 14.31 -7.92 -3.81
N LEU A 4 13.48 -7.09 -4.44
CA LEU A 4 12.34 -7.53 -5.24
C LEU A 4 12.80 -7.97 -6.65
N LYS A 5 13.23 -9.23 -6.79
CA LYS A 5 13.78 -9.79 -8.04
C LYS A 5 12.75 -9.97 -9.15
N ALA A 6 11.50 -10.28 -8.81
CA ALA A 6 10.43 -10.44 -9.82
C ALA A 6 10.11 -9.08 -10.50
N PRO A 7 9.79 -9.07 -11.81
CA PRO A 7 9.46 -7.85 -12.54
C PRO A 7 8.13 -7.24 -12.06
N TYR A 8 7.96 -5.93 -12.27
CA TYR A 8 6.68 -5.27 -12.04
C TYR A 8 5.75 -5.50 -13.24
N VAL A 9 4.66 -6.25 -13.00
CA VAL A 9 3.56 -6.42 -13.95
C VAL A 9 2.26 -6.07 -13.25
N SER A 10 1.45 -5.20 -13.86
CA SER A 10 0.15 -4.81 -13.29
C SER A 10 -0.74 -6.05 -13.09
N GLY A 11 -1.38 -6.15 -11.92
CA GLY A 11 -2.16 -7.33 -11.53
C GLY A 11 -1.32 -8.53 -11.05
N PHE A 12 0.00 -8.37 -10.86
CA PHE A 12 0.89 -9.42 -10.32
C PHE A 12 1.80 -8.91 -9.19
N LEU A 13 1.46 -7.78 -8.57
CA LEU A 13 2.25 -7.19 -7.48
C LEU A 13 2.50 -8.17 -6.33
N ALA A 14 1.52 -9.04 -6.05
CA ALA A 14 1.61 -10.06 -5.01
C ALA A 14 2.85 -10.97 -5.17
N PHE A 15 3.25 -11.32 -6.40
CA PHE A 15 4.44 -12.16 -6.62
C PHE A 15 5.75 -11.49 -6.22
N ARG A 16 5.78 -10.16 -6.16
CA ARG A 16 6.95 -9.41 -5.70
C ARG A 16 7.00 -9.34 -4.18
N GLU A 17 5.85 -9.12 -3.53
CA GLU A 17 5.80 -8.74 -2.12
C GLU A 17 5.50 -9.92 -1.17
N VAL A 18 4.57 -10.80 -1.56
CA VAL A 18 4.04 -11.85 -0.68
C VAL A 18 5.10 -12.80 -0.13
N PRO A 19 6.12 -13.26 -0.90
CA PRO A 19 7.15 -14.14 -0.34
C PRO A 19 7.83 -13.55 0.90
N PHE A 20 8.13 -12.25 0.88
CA PHE A 20 8.74 -11.55 2.02
C PHE A 20 7.76 -11.35 3.17
N LEU A 21 6.47 -11.13 2.88
CA LEU A 21 5.44 -11.00 3.92
C LEU A 21 5.18 -12.34 4.63
N VAL A 22 5.17 -13.45 3.89
CA VAL A 22 5.05 -14.80 4.46
C VAL A 22 6.23 -15.10 5.38
N GLU A 23 7.46 -14.77 4.95
CA GLU A 23 8.66 -14.91 5.78
C GLU A 23 8.55 -14.12 7.11
N LEU A 24 8.01 -12.90 7.08
CA LEU A 24 7.78 -12.10 8.29
C LEU A 24 6.76 -12.75 9.24
N VAL A 25 5.67 -13.31 8.69
CA VAL A 25 4.65 -14.01 9.50
C VAL A 25 5.23 -15.28 10.11
N GLN A 26 5.96 -16.08 9.34
CA GLN A 26 6.63 -17.30 9.83
C GLN A 26 7.64 -16.98 10.93
N ARG A 27 8.47 -15.95 10.73
CA ARG A 27 9.41 -15.49 11.75
C ARG A 27 8.71 -15.02 13.02
N LEU A 28 7.54 -14.37 12.93
CA LEU A 28 6.76 -13.97 14.10
C LEU A 28 6.23 -15.22 14.84
N GLN A 29 5.67 -16.17 14.09
CA GLN A 29 5.17 -17.44 14.63
C GLN A 29 6.23 -18.23 15.38
N GLU A 30 7.47 -18.23 14.89
CA GLU A 30 8.60 -18.93 15.51
C GLU A 30 9.13 -18.20 16.75
N LYS A 31 9.29 -16.87 16.67
CA LYS A 31 9.97 -16.10 17.71
C LYS A 31 9.05 -15.66 18.84
N GLU A 32 7.83 -15.28 18.51
CA GLU A 32 6.88 -14.62 19.41
C GLU A 32 5.45 -15.10 19.13
N PRO A 33 5.17 -16.42 19.27
CA PRO A 33 3.88 -17.02 18.90
C PRO A 33 2.69 -16.39 19.64
N GLY A 34 2.89 -15.90 20.87
CA GLY A 34 1.86 -15.22 21.65
C GLY A 34 1.37 -13.90 21.05
N PHE A 35 2.12 -13.33 20.10
CA PHE A 35 1.77 -12.09 19.40
C PHE A 35 1.24 -12.34 17.97
N MET A 36 0.94 -13.59 17.61
CA MET A 36 0.38 -13.90 16.31
C MET A 36 -0.96 -13.19 16.09
N PRO A 37 -1.14 -12.46 14.97
CA PRO A 37 -2.36 -11.74 14.71
C PRO A 37 -3.48 -12.70 14.35
N GLN A 38 -4.69 -12.43 14.86
CA GLN A 38 -5.90 -13.17 14.48
C GLN A 38 -6.42 -12.77 13.09
N VAL A 39 -5.99 -11.61 12.59
CA VAL A 39 -6.40 -11.06 11.29
C VAL A 39 -5.34 -10.06 10.80
N LEU A 40 -5.09 -10.04 9.50
CA LEU A 40 -4.20 -9.10 8.84
C LEU A 40 -4.98 -8.07 8.02
N LEU A 41 -4.70 -6.78 8.23
CA LEU A 41 -5.14 -5.70 7.34
C LEU A 41 -3.99 -5.39 6.38
N VAL A 42 -4.21 -5.65 5.10
CA VAL A 42 -3.19 -5.56 4.05
C VAL A 42 -3.43 -4.30 3.21
N ASP A 43 -2.39 -3.49 3.03
CA ASP A 43 -2.42 -2.30 2.15
C ASP A 43 -2.40 -2.75 0.68
N GLY A 44 -3.58 -3.02 0.14
CA GLY A 44 -3.75 -3.61 -1.18
C GLY A 44 -5.11 -4.27 -1.33
N ASN A 45 -5.33 -4.91 -2.47
CA ASN A 45 -6.60 -5.56 -2.77
C ASN A 45 -6.63 -7.03 -2.34
N GLY A 46 -7.83 -7.51 -2.00
CA GLY A 46 -8.18 -8.92 -1.94
C GLY A 46 -8.87 -9.36 -3.23
N VAL A 47 -10.13 -9.80 -3.15
CA VAL A 47 -10.91 -10.26 -4.32
C VAL A 47 -11.24 -9.14 -5.33
N LEU A 48 -11.14 -7.87 -4.93
CA LEU A 48 -11.25 -6.73 -5.85
C LEU A 48 -9.97 -6.59 -6.68
N HIS A 49 -9.78 -7.50 -7.64
CA HIS A 49 -8.54 -7.66 -8.39
C HIS A 49 -8.82 -8.17 -9.81
N GLN A 50 -7.90 -7.94 -10.77
CA GLN A 50 -8.08 -8.34 -12.17
C GLN A 50 -8.40 -9.83 -12.36
N ARG A 51 -8.01 -10.65 -11.38
CA ARG A 51 -8.21 -12.11 -11.37
C ARG A 51 -8.89 -12.61 -10.10
N GLY A 52 -9.56 -11.74 -9.34
CA GLY A 52 -10.16 -12.13 -8.06
C GLY A 52 -9.17 -12.54 -6.96
N PHE A 53 -7.86 -12.34 -7.17
CA PHE A 53 -6.81 -12.84 -6.29
C PHE A 53 -5.69 -11.81 -6.08
N GLY A 54 -5.97 -10.78 -5.29
CA GLY A 54 -5.01 -9.74 -4.93
C GLY A 54 -4.02 -10.17 -3.84
N VAL A 55 -3.17 -9.23 -3.40
CA VAL A 55 -2.14 -9.45 -2.39
C VAL A 55 -2.71 -9.96 -1.05
N ALA A 56 -3.88 -9.48 -0.63
CA ALA A 56 -4.50 -9.91 0.62
C ALA A 56 -5.03 -11.36 0.54
N CYS A 57 -5.54 -11.78 -0.63
CA CYS A 57 -5.93 -13.17 -0.85
C CYS A 57 -4.69 -14.08 -0.85
N HIS A 58 -3.67 -13.69 -1.60
CA HIS A 58 -2.46 -14.48 -1.77
C HIS A 58 -1.73 -14.67 -0.43
N LEU A 59 -1.55 -13.60 0.35
CA LEU A 59 -0.97 -13.69 1.69
C LEU A 59 -1.83 -14.55 2.62
N GLY A 60 -3.15 -14.33 2.63
CA GLY A 60 -4.06 -15.06 3.51
C GLY A 60 -4.08 -16.56 3.25
N VAL A 61 -4.11 -16.99 1.99
CA VAL A 61 -4.09 -18.41 1.63
C VAL A 61 -2.76 -19.08 2.02
N LEU A 62 -1.63 -18.40 1.82
CA LEU A 62 -0.31 -18.97 2.15
C LEU A 62 -0.02 -19.00 3.65
N THR A 63 -0.63 -18.12 4.43
CA THR A 63 -0.46 -18.04 5.89
C THR A 63 -1.57 -18.72 6.68
N ASP A 64 -2.67 -19.11 6.02
CA ASP A 64 -3.93 -19.55 6.61
C ASP A 64 -4.53 -18.56 7.65
N LEU A 65 -4.15 -17.28 7.57
CA LEU A 65 -4.66 -16.23 8.44
C LEU A 65 -5.82 -15.48 7.76
N PRO A 66 -6.87 -15.09 8.52
CA PRO A 66 -7.86 -14.14 8.04
C PRO A 66 -7.19 -12.86 7.52
N CYS A 67 -7.54 -12.45 6.31
CA CYS A 67 -6.94 -11.29 5.65
C CYS A 67 -8.00 -10.38 5.04
N VAL A 68 -7.79 -9.07 5.20
CA VAL A 68 -8.62 -8.02 4.62
C VAL A 68 -7.75 -7.15 3.70
N GLY A 69 -8.17 -6.99 2.45
CA GLY A 69 -7.56 -6.02 1.54
C GLY A 69 -8.15 -4.64 1.75
N VAL A 70 -7.31 -3.66 2.08
CA VAL A 70 -7.69 -2.25 2.26
C VAL A 70 -6.91 -1.40 1.26
N ALA A 71 -7.56 -1.01 0.16
CA ALA A 71 -6.94 -0.19 -0.87
C ALA A 71 -7.30 1.29 -0.72
N LYS A 72 -6.34 2.17 -1.02
CA LYS A 72 -6.50 3.64 -0.98
C LYS A 72 -7.10 4.24 -2.25
N LYS A 73 -7.18 3.45 -3.33
CA LYS A 73 -7.69 3.83 -4.66
C LYS A 73 -8.57 2.70 -5.20
N LEU A 74 -9.59 3.06 -5.98
CA LEU A 74 -10.42 2.09 -6.68
C LEU A 74 -9.59 1.40 -7.76
N LEU A 75 -9.58 0.08 -7.77
CA LEU A 75 -9.07 -0.69 -8.90
C LEU A 75 -10.21 -0.91 -9.89
N GLN A 76 -9.99 -0.50 -11.14
CA GLN A 76 -11.00 -0.54 -12.19
C GLN A 76 -11.00 -1.93 -12.85
N VAL A 77 -11.88 -2.81 -12.36
CA VAL A 77 -12.02 -4.22 -12.78
C VAL A 77 -13.50 -4.58 -12.83
N ASP A 78 -13.86 -5.53 -13.69
CA ASP A 78 -15.25 -5.98 -13.86
C ASP A 78 -16.24 -4.81 -14.06
N GLY A 79 -15.87 -3.80 -14.86
CA GLY A 79 -16.69 -2.62 -15.12
C GLY A 79 -16.78 -1.59 -13.99
N LEU A 80 -16.10 -1.80 -12.86
CA LEU A 80 -15.95 -0.75 -11.86
C LEU A 80 -15.11 0.41 -12.43
N GLU A 81 -15.65 1.62 -12.35
CA GLU A 81 -15.01 2.83 -12.87
C GLU A 81 -15.12 3.97 -11.85
N ASN A 82 -14.11 4.84 -11.82
CA ASN A 82 -14.15 6.06 -11.01
C ASN A 82 -14.84 7.21 -11.77
N ASN A 83 -16.06 6.96 -12.23
CA ASN A 83 -16.87 7.88 -13.04
C ASN A 83 -17.72 8.85 -12.19
N SER A 84 -18.59 9.64 -12.82
CA SER A 84 -19.46 10.61 -12.12
C SER A 84 -20.36 9.95 -11.09
N LEU A 85 -21.00 8.82 -11.44
CA LEU A 85 -21.87 8.07 -10.54
C LEU A 85 -21.12 7.58 -9.29
N HIS A 86 -19.88 7.11 -9.46
CA HIS A 86 -19.03 6.72 -8.34
C HIS A 86 -18.73 7.90 -7.42
N LYS A 87 -18.42 9.06 -7.98
CA LYS A 87 -18.19 10.30 -7.22
C LYS A 87 -19.43 10.78 -6.48
N GLU A 88 -20.61 10.69 -7.10
CA GLU A 88 -21.90 10.98 -6.46
C GLU A 88 -22.13 10.09 -5.25
N LYS A 89 -21.91 8.78 -5.36
CA LYS A 89 -22.01 7.85 -4.23
C LYS A 89 -21.03 8.21 -3.10
N ILE A 90 -19.81 8.65 -3.42
CA ILE A 90 -18.85 9.14 -2.42
C ILE A 90 -19.37 10.38 -1.71
N MET A 91 -19.98 11.33 -2.42
CA MET A 91 -20.55 12.55 -1.82
C MET A 91 -21.71 12.26 -0.88
N LEU A 92 -22.40 11.13 -1.05
CA LEU A 92 -23.47 10.68 -0.16
C LEU A 92 -22.95 10.10 1.17
N LEU A 93 -21.65 9.77 1.29
CA LEU A 93 -21.05 9.28 2.53
C LEU A 93 -20.84 10.43 3.53
N GLN A 94 -21.71 10.54 4.54
CA GLN A 94 -21.73 11.65 5.49
C GLN A 94 -20.85 11.38 6.71
N ALA A 95 -21.00 10.23 7.37
CA ALA A 95 -20.34 9.90 8.63
C ALA A 95 -19.22 8.86 8.47
N GLY A 96 -18.35 8.78 9.48
CA GLY A 96 -17.41 7.67 9.62
C GLY A 96 -18.15 6.34 9.77
N GLY A 97 -17.81 5.37 8.92
CA GLY A 97 -18.47 4.08 8.86
C GLY A 97 -19.48 3.94 7.72
N ASP A 98 -19.86 5.04 7.06
CA ASP A 98 -20.75 5.00 5.90
C ASP A 98 -20.09 4.22 4.75
N THR A 99 -20.91 3.45 4.03
CA THR A 99 -20.45 2.55 2.97
C THR A 99 -21.38 2.49 1.77
N PHE A 100 -20.86 2.06 0.62
CA PHE A 100 -21.66 1.58 -0.50
C PHE A 100 -20.97 0.42 -1.25
N PRO A 101 -21.73 -0.52 -1.83
CA PRO A 101 -21.17 -1.71 -2.45
C PRO A 101 -20.48 -1.40 -3.79
N LEU A 102 -19.38 -2.10 -4.04
CA LEU A 102 -18.66 -2.10 -5.31
C LEU A 102 -19.12 -3.30 -6.13
N MET A 103 -20.23 -3.13 -6.84
CA MET A 103 -20.81 -4.15 -7.69
C MET A 103 -20.22 -4.07 -9.09
N GLY A 104 -19.61 -5.15 -9.56
CA GLY A 104 -19.13 -5.27 -10.93
C GLY A 104 -20.26 -5.57 -11.92
N ASN A 105 -19.96 -5.50 -13.21
CA ASN A 105 -20.89 -5.78 -14.31
C ASN A 105 -21.41 -7.22 -14.28
N SER A 106 -20.66 -8.15 -13.69
CA SER A 106 -21.11 -9.51 -13.44
C SER A 106 -22.27 -9.62 -12.42
N GLY A 107 -22.60 -8.53 -11.72
CA GLY A 107 -23.52 -8.52 -10.57
C GLY A 107 -22.84 -8.92 -9.25
N THR A 108 -21.56 -9.29 -9.28
CA THR A 108 -20.79 -9.67 -8.09
C THR A 108 -20.40 -8.43 -7.28
N VAL A 109 -20.59 -8.47 -5.95
CA VAL A 109 -20.04 -7.46 -5.04
C VAL A 109 -18.58 -7.80 -4.76
N LEU A 110 -17.66 -7.02 -5.34
CA LEU A 110 -16.22 -7.24 -5.24
C LEU A 110 -15.62 -6.61 -3.97
N GLY A 111 -16.34 -5.70 -3.34
CA GLY A 111 -15.90 -5.01 -2.14
C GLY A 111 -16.86 -3.91 -1.71
N MET A 112 -16.39 -3.04 -0.84
CA MET A 112 -17.15 -1.94 -0.27
C MET A 112 -16.29 -0.66 -0.29
N ALA A 113 -16.86 0.45 -0.74
CA ALA A 113 -16.29 1.76 -0.45
C ALA A 113 -16.67 2.13 0.98
N LEU A 114 -15.69 2.54 1.79
CA LEU A 114 -15.85 2.87 3.21
C LEU A 114 -15.33 4.29 3.47
N LYS A 115 -16.18 5.17 3.99
CA LYS A 115 -15.72 6.41 4.62
C LYS A 115 -15.16 6.07 5.99
N SER A 116 -13.84 5.96 6.07
CA SER A 116 -13.17 5.41 7.25
C SER A 116 -13.04 6.37 8.44
N HIS A 117 -13.26 7.67 8.21
CA HIS A 117 -13.10 8.69 9.24
C HIS A 117 -13.91 9.95 8.88
N GLU A 118 -14.47 10.62 9.88
CA GLU A 118 -15.34 11.81 9.72
C GLU A 118 -14.72 12.89 8.81
N HIS A 119 -13.48 13.27 9.11
CA HIS A 119 -12.76 14.33 8.39
C HIS A 119 -12.13 13.89 7.04
N SER A 120 -12.41 12.68 6.54
CA SER A 120 -11.88 12.20 5.27
C SER A 120 -12.97 12.14 4.20
N THR A 121 -12.74 12.81 3.08
CA THR A 121 -13.61 12.72 1.88
C THR A 121 -13.24 11.55 0.97
N ASN A 122 -12.00 11.06 1.05
CA ASN A 122 -11.54 9.95 0.22
C ASN A 122 -11.81 8.61 0.91
N PRO A 123 -12.67 7.74 0.36
CA PRO A 123 -12.95 6.45 0.96
C PRO A 123 -11.74 5.50 0.89
N LEU A 124 -11.84 4.41 1.63
CA LEU A 124 -11.07 3.19 1.44
C LEU A 124 -11.90 2.20 0.64
N TYR A 125 -11.24 1.32 -0.10
CA TYR A 125 -11.87 0.25 -0.85
C TYR A 125 -11.51 -1.07 -0.18
N VAL A 126 -12.47 -1.62 0.56
CA VAL A 126 -12.30 -2.82 1.37
C VAL A 126 -12.78 -4.03 0.58
N SER A 127 -11.96 -5.08 0.53
CA SER A 127 -12.30 -6.34 -0.13
C SER A 127 -11.83 -7.53 0.69
N VAL A 128 -12.53 -8.65 0.58
CA VAL A 128 -12.18 -9.89 1.27
C VAL A 128 -10.82 -10.38 0.77
N GLY A 129 -9.91 -10.70 1.69
CA GLY A 129 -8.68 -11.43 1.37
C GLY A 129 -8.89 -12.93 1.55
N HIS A 130 -9.03 -13.37 2.79
CA HIS A 130 -9.16 -14.79 3.15
C HIS A 130 -9.90 -14.96 4.49
N ARG A 131 -10.69 -16.03 4.64
CA ARG A 131 -11.36 -16.45 5.90
C ARG A 131 -12.10 -15.34 6.68
N VAL A 132 -12.68 -14.38 5.98
CA VAL A 132 -13.49 -13.28 6.57
C VAL A 132 -14.60 -12.89 5.61
N SER A 133 -15.79 -12.55 6.12
CA SER A 133 -16.87 -12.00 5.28
C SER A 133 -16.61 -10.53 4.96
N LEU A 134 -17.19 -10.02 3.87
CA LEU A 134 -17.03 -8.62 3.48
C LEU A 134 -17.57 -7.66 4.57
N GLU A 135 -18.72 -7.99 5.16
CA GLU A 135 -19.32 -7.18 6.23
C GLU A 135 -18.39 -7.06 7.45
N VAL A 136 -17.84 -8.19 7.92
CA VAL A 136 -16.90 -8.21 9.04
C VAL A 136 -15.61 -7.47 8.67
N ALA A 137 -15.10 -7.65 7.46
CA ALA A 137 -13.91 -6.95 6.98
C ALA A 137 -14.07 -5.42 7.00
N VAL A 138 -15.23 -4.92 6.54
CA VAL A 138 -15.56 -3.49 6.54
C VAL A 138 -15.68 -2.95 7.96
N ARG A 139 -16.44 -3.64 8.82
CA ARG A 139 -16.61 -3.23 10.22
C ARG A 139 -15.27 -3.22 10.95
N LEU A 140 -14.46 -4.27 10.82
CA LEU A 140 -13.14 -4.36 11.42
C LEU A 140 -12.24 -3.23 10.93
N THR A 141 -12.22 -2.98 9.61
CA THR A 141 -11.43 -1.89 9.03
C THR A 141 -11.81 -0.55 9.66
N HIS A 142 -13.10 -0.24 9.77
CA HIS A 142 -13.58 0.98 10.40
C HIS A 142 -13.18 1.09 11.87
N HIS A 143 -13.32 0.02 12.66
CA HIS A 143 -12.94 0.03 14.09
C HIS A 143 -11.42 0.16 14.30
N CYS A 144 -10.61 -0.19 13.31
CA CYS A 144 -9.17 0.06 13.32
C CYS A 144 -8.79 1.49 12.87
N CYS A 145 -9.74 2.34 12.46
CA CYS A 145 -9.47 3.69 11.95
C CYS A 145 -9.54 4.74 13.06
N ARG A 146 -8.38 5.06 13.63
CA ARG A 146 -8.20 6.28 14.45
C ARG A 146 -7.98 7.54 13.58
N PHE A 147 -7.56 7.33 12.34
CA PHE A 147 -7.43 8.33 11.28
C PHE A 147 -8.04 7.73 10.00
N ARG A 148 -7.92 8.42 8.85
CA ARG A 148 -8.34 7.85 7.56
C ARG A 148 -7.78 6.45 7.29
N ILE A 149 -6.50 6.21 7.58
CA ILE A 149 -5.85 4.92 7.33
C ILE A 149 -5.95 4.07 8.61
N PRO A 150 -6.35 2.78 8.53
CA PRO A 150 -6.41 1.91 9.70
C PRO A 150 -5.06 1.84 10.39
N GLU A 151 -5.05 1.86 11.73
CA GLU A 151 -3.82 1.89 12.52
C GLU A 151 -2.81 0.81 12.15
N PRO A 152 -3.17 -0.49 11.96
CA PRO A 152 -2.20 -1.50 11.56
C PRO A 152 -1.45 -1.15 10.27
N ILE A 153 -2.17 -0.67 9.25
CA ILE A 153 -1.60 -0.26 7.96
C ILE A 153 -0.76 1.01 8.12
N ARG A 154 -1.28 2.00 8.86
CA ARG A 154 -0.58 3.26 9.11
C ARG A 154 0.76 3.02 9.84
N GLN A 155 0.75 2.16 10.83
CA GLN A 155 1.92 1.78 11.62
C GLN A 155 2.97 1.02 10.79
N ALA A 156 2.52 0.14 9.89
CA ALA A 156 3.41 -0.55 8.95
C ALA A 156 4.06 0.42 7.95
N ASP A 157 3.27 1.35 7.36
CA ASP A 157 3.78 2.37 6.41
C ASP A 157 4.77 3.33 7.07
N ILE A 158 4.52 3.77 8.31
CA ILE A 158 5.47 4.62 9.05
C ILE A 158 6.81 3.91 9.27
N ARG A 159 6.77 2.65 9.74
CA ARG A 159 7.98 1.87 10.03
C ARG A 159 8.76 1.53 8.77
N SER A 160 8.08 1.16 7.68
CA SER A 160 8.76 0.85 6.41
C SER A 160 9.45 2.08 5.82
N ARG A 161 8.80 3.25 5.83
CA ARG A 161 9.41 4.52 5.40
C ARG A 161 10.59 4.92 6.27
N ASP A 162 10.47 4.80 7.58
CA ASP A 162 11.55 5.11 8.52
C ASP A 162 12.76 4.17 8.31
N TYR A 163 12.52 2.88 8.11
CA TYR A 163 13.57 1.91 7.76
C TYR A 163 14.31 2.31 6.48
N ILE A 164 13.58 2.70 5.43
CA ILE A 164 14.18 3.16 4.17
C ILE A 164 15.03 4.42 4.38
N ARG A 165 14.52 5.44 5.10
CA ARG A 165 15.28 6.67 5.40
C ARG A 165 16.58 6.39 6.15
N ARG A 166 16.54 5.52 7.17
CA ARG A 166 17.71 5.16 7.97
C ARG A 166 18.73 4.36 7.17
N THR A 167 18.27 3.47 6.28
CA THR A 167 19.17 2.55 5.56
C THR A 167 19.79 3.20 4.33
N LEU A 168 19.08 4.08 3.62
CA LEU A 168 19.57 4.72 2.40
C LEU A 168 20.20 6.11 2.63
N GLY A 169 20.03 6.69 3.82
CA GLY A 169 20.44 8.07 4.10
C GLY A 169 19.63 9.10 3.29
N HIS A 170 19.66 10.37 3.69
CA HIS A 170 19.14 11.43 2.82
C HIS A 170 20.02 11.54 1.58
N PRO A 171 19.48 11.55 0.35
CA PRO A 171 20.21 12.09 -0.78
C PRO A 171 20.28 13.61 -0.60
N GLY A 172 21.27 14.09 0.17
CA GLY A 172 21.50 15.50 0.40
C GLY A 172 21.98 15.85 1.81
N SER A 173 23.25 15.63 2.09
CA SER A 173 24.01 16.50 2.99
C SER A 173 25.21 17.05 2.22
N PRO A 174 25.30 18.38 2.00
CA PRO A 174 26.48 18.99 1.39
C PRO A 174 27.53 19.18 2.49
N ALA A 175 28.23 18.11 2.82
CA ALA A 175 29.36 18.16 3.74
C ALA A 175 30.48 17.29 3.18
N GLN A 176 31.18 17.82 2.17
CA GLN A 176 32.59 17.55 1.82
C GLN A 176 32.85 18.09 0.40
N ARG A 177 33.01 19.41 0.29
CA ARG A 177 33.80 20.01 -0.80
C ARG A 177 34.35 21.34 -0.31
N GLN A 178 35.27 21.24 0.64
CA GLN A 178 36.22 22.30 0.92
C GLN A 178 37.57 21.63 1.13
N GLU A 179 38.41 21.74 0.10
CA GLU A 179 39.86 21.95 0.16
C GLU A 179 40.55 21.48 -1.14
N SER A 180 40.79 22.44 -2.02
CA SER A 180 42.08 22.62 -2.69
C SER A 180 42.08 23.99 -3.36
N LEU A 181 42.25 25.02 -2.52
CA LEU A 181 42.91 26.25 -2.95
C LEU A 181 44.41 25.98 -2.90
N LEU A 182 45.12 26.26 -4.00
CA LEU A 182 46.46 26.89 -4.08
C LEU A 182 46.97 26.87 -5.56
N PRO A 183 47.91 27.75 -5.97
CA PRO A 183 47.57 28.85 -6.90
C PRO A 183 48.51 28.98 -8.14
N THR A 184 48.25 30.03 -8.95
CA THR A 184 49.12 30.70 -9.97
C THR A 184 49.39 29.94 -11.28
N GLU A 185 49.59 30.49 -12.48
CA GLU A 185 49.46 31.76 -13.24
C GLU A 185 50.03 31.42 -14.67
N PRO A 186 50.26 32.34 -15.63
CA PRO A 186 49.36 33.21 -16.38
C PRO A 186 49.40 32.91 -17.90
N SER A 187 48.63 33.70 -18.65
CA SER A 187 48.46 33.71 -20.10
C SER A 187 49.74 33.93 -20.94
N THR A 188 49.88 33.21 -22.05
CA THR A 188 50.62 33.68 -23.24
C THR A 188 49.87 33.32 -24.51
N THR A 189 49.46 34.35 -25.25
CA THR A 189 48.84 34.31 -26.56
C THR A 189 49.87 34.41 -27.70
N SER A 190 49.54 33.75 -28.81
CA SER A 190 49.89 34.07 -30.22
C SER A 190 51.22 33.54 -30.77
N PRO A 191 51.43 33.48 -32.11
CA PRO A 191 50.48 33.40 -33.25
C PRO A 191 50.79 32.22 -34.21
N VAL A 192 49.85 31.82 -35.07
CA VAL A 192 50.21 31.29 -36.40
C VAL A 192 49.25 31.79 -37.47
N SER A 193 49.82 32.58 -38.37
CA SER A 193 49.36 32.96 -39.70
C SER A 193 49.44 31.79 -40.69
N TRP A 194 48.40 31.56 -41.49
CA TRP A 194 48.32 31.61 -42.96
C TRP A 194 46.91 31.22 -43.38
#